data_AF-A0A7S0F874-F1
#
_entry.id   AF-A0A7S0F874-F1
#
_cell.length_a   1.000
_cell.length_b   1.000
_cell.length_c   1.000
_cell.angle_alpha   90.00
_cell.angle_beta   90.00
_cell.angle_gamma   90.00
#
_symmetry.space_group_name_H-M   'P 1'
#
loop_
_entity.id
_entity.type
_entity.pdbx_description
1 polymer ?
#
loop_
_entity_poly.entity_id
_entity_poly.type
_entity_poly.pdbx_seq_one_letter_code
_entity_poly.pdbx_strand_id
1 'polypeptide(L)'
;MPTPAAAAVVASGGGTGSAAGESSDEEAPQAATGAPGGSPRETEEVSALHARIALLERRCGTLQRKLRAHGGREGASVTLDVRGGTRPAAQGPPAWEARAVATLGPLAGRLLVLLHGLMDSSLRGFTQRLLKHDAWLYVFYAHLLVLYAISASCYAQSTLYAGAASVDPIHARMSTAAGASSKPGG
;
A
#
# COMPACT_ATOMS: atom_id res chain seq x y z
N MET A 1 45.42 -26.68 2.04
CA MET A 1 45.82 -25.35 2.50
C MET A 1 45.50 -24.32 1.42
N PRO A 2 44.25 -23.83 1.30
CA PRO A 2 43.91 -22.75 0.38
C PRO A 2 44.11 -21.38 1.05
N THR A 3 44.80 -20.48 0.36
CA THR A 3 45.05 -19.07 0.73
C THR A 3 43.80 -18.21 0.50
N PRO A 4 43.40 -17.33 1.44
CA PRO A 4 42.33 -16.37 1.21
C PRO A 4 42.85 -15.16 0.41
N ALA A 5 42.20 -14.88 -0.72
CA ALA A 5 42.43 -13.68 -1.52
C ALA A 5 41.83 -12.45 -0.81
N ALA A 6 42.68 -11.46 -0.55
CA ALA A 6 42.30 -10.17 -0.01
C ALA A 6 41.57 -9.33 -1.08
N ALA A 7 40.28 -9.06 -0.87
CA ALA A 7 39.53 -8.09 -1.66
C ALA A 7 39.70 -6.69 -1.04
N ALA A 8 40.51 -5.85 -1.69
CA ALA A 8 40.66 -4.45 -1.37
C ALA A 8 39.38 -3.68 -1.74
N VAL A 9 38.67 -3.17 -0.72
CA VAL A 9 37.57 -2.21 -0.91
C VAL A 9 38.18 -0.83 -1.10
N VAL A 10 38.04 -0.31 -2.32
CA VAL A 10 38.35 1.07 -2.68
C VAL A 10 37.25 1.97 -2.13
N ALA A 11 37.59 2.79 -1.15
CA ALA A 11 36.74 3.88 -0.67
C ALA A 11 36.75 5.01 -1.71
N SER A 12 35.62 5.18 -2.41
CA SER A 12 35.39 6.34 -3.28
C SER A 12 34.84 7.49 -2.45
N GLY A 13 35.63 8.54 -2.32
CA GLY A 13 35.30 9.75 -1.57
C GLY A 13 34.63 10.84 -2.41
N GLY A 14 34.28 11.92 -1.73
CA GLY A 14 34.33 13.28 -2.27
C GLY A 14 33.10 13.74 -3.06
N GLY A 15 32.20 14.46 -2.38
CA GLY A 15 31.08 15.15 -3.01
C GLY A 15 30.62 16.38 -2.24
N THR A 16 31.56 17.23 -1.80
CA THR A 16 31.26 18.59 -1.30
C THR A 16 31.14 19.53 -2.49
N GLY A 17 29.93 19.65 -3.02
CA GLY A 17 29.56 20.67 -4.01
C GLY A 17 29.23 21.99 -3.30
N SER A 18 30.26 22.81 -3.12
CA SER A 18 30.16 24.25 -2.89
C SER A 18 29.66 24.92 -4.17
N ALA A 19 28.61 25.74 -4.09
CA ALA A 19 28.31 26.74 -5.10
C ALA A 19 27.77 27.97 -4.39
N ALA A 20 28.69 28.87 -4.09
CA ALA A 20 28.43 30.29 -3.91
C ALA A 20 27.79 30.84 -5.19
N GLY A 21 26.70 31.59 -5.03
CA GLY A 21 26.02 32.33 -6.08
C GLY A 21 25.60 33.67 -5.48
N GLU A 22 26.59 34.54 -5.35
CA GLU A 22 26.46 35.95 -5.04
C GLU A 22 26.20 36.67 -6.37
N SER A 23 25.05 37.34 -6.49
CA SER A 23 24.83 38.38 -7.49
C SER A 23 23.85 39.40 -6.91
N SER A 24 24.43 40.42 -6.31
CA SER A 24 23.83 41.74 -6.15
C SER A 24 23.63 42.34 -7.53
N ASP A 25 22.40 42.70 -7.88
CA ASP A 25 22.15 43.79 -8.81
C ASP A 25 21.10 44.71 -8.19
N GLU A 26 21.57 45.94 -8.06
CA GLU A 26 20.98 47.13 -7.46
C GLU A 26 20.13 47.81 -8.53
N GLU A 27 18.82 47.56 -8.54
CA GLU A 27 17.87 48.33 -9.36
C GLU A 27 17.00 49.22 -8.47
N ALA A 28 17.32 50.51 -8.54
CA ALA A 28 16.70 51.62 -7.82
C ALA A 28 15.27 51.93 -8.33
N PRO A 29 14.47 52.66 -7.53
CA PRO A 29 13.04 52.46 -7.40
C PRO A 29 12.22 53.32 -8.38
N GLN A 30 11.28 52.70 -9.10
CA GLN A 30 10.19 53.44 -9.73
C GLN A 30 8.88 53.23 -9.00
N ALA A 31 8.50 54.32 -8.34
CA ALA A 31 7.24 54.62 -7.72
C ALA A 31 6.02 54.19 -8.55
N ALA A 32 5.30 53.21 -8.01
CA ALA A 32 3.85 53.15 -8.08
C ALA A 32 3.37 52.62 -6.73
N THR A 33 3.46 53.50 -5.72
CA THR A 33 2.93 53.32 -4.37
C THR A 33 1.40 53.34 -4.41
N GLY A 34 0.81 52.34 -5.07
CA GLY A 34 -0.56 51.93 -4.80
C GLY A 34 -0.54 51.24 -3.44
N ALA A 35 -0.74 52.01 -2.38
CA ALA A 35 -0.88 51.48 -1.03
C ALA A 35 -1.94 50.36 -1.07
N PRO A 36 -1.57 49.10 -0.76
CA PRO A 36 -2.58 48.08 -0.61
C PRO A 36 -3.39 48.49 0.62
N GLY A 37 -4.59 49.02 0.38
CA GLY A 37 -5.65 49.12 1.38
C GLY A 37 -6.14 47.73 1.76
N GLY A 38 -5.20 46.84 2.08
CA GLY A 38 -5.47 45.50 2.56
C GLY A 38 -6.19 45.67 3.88
N SER A 39 -7.42 45.18 3.91
CA SER A 39 -8.20 45.14 5.14
C SER A 39 -7.33 44.54 6.24
N PRO A 40 -7.36 45.05 7.49
CA PRO A 40 -6.57 44.49 8.60
C PRO A 40 -6.77 42.97 8.73
N ARG A 41 -7.94 42.47 8.31
CA ARG A 41 -8.27 41.05 8.21
C ARG A 41 -7.38 40.26 7.24
N GLU A 42 -7.01 40.83 6.10
CA GLU A 42 -6.12 40.19 5.13
C GLU A 42 -4.70 40.04 5.69
N THR A 43 -4.22 41.03 6.45
CA THR A 43 -2.90 40.96 7.08
C THR A 43 -2.84 39.85 8.16
N GLU A 44 -3.94 39.64 8.88
CA GLU A 44 -4.08 38.55 9.85
C GLU A 44 -4.08 37.19 9.15
N GLU A 45 -4.86 37.03 8.08
CA GLU A 45 -4.94 35.81 7.29
C GLU A 45 -3.59 35.43 6.65
N VAL A 46 -2.86 36.41 6.11
CA VAL A 46 -1.51 36.22 5.56
C VAL A 46 -0.53 35.78 6.66
N SER A 47 -0.56 36.43 7.83
CA SER A 47 0.30 36.05 8.96
C SER A 47 0.02 34.63 9.46
N ALA A 48 -1.25 34.23 9.53
CA ALA A 48 -1.67 32.88 9.91
C ALA A 48 -1.22 31.83 8.87
N LEU A 49 -1.27 32.17 7.58
CA LEU A 49 -0.79 31.30 6.51
C LEU A 49 0.73 31.06 6.62
N HIS A 50 1.51 32.11 6.86
CA HIS A 50 2.95 32.00 7.06
C HIS A 50 3.31 31.15 8.29
N ALA A 51 2.58 31.29 9.40
CA ALA A 51 2.77 30.44 10.58
C ALA A 51 2.51 28.95 10.27
N ARG A 52 1.50 28.65 9.44
CA ARG A 52 1.20 27.28 9.01
C ARG A 52 2.26 26.71 8.09
N ILE A 53 2.77 27.50 7.15
CA ILE A 53 3.87 27.10 6.25
C ILE A 53 5.11 26.77 7.07
N ALA A 54 5.52 27.65 7.98
CA ALA A 54 6.68 27.44 8.86
C ALA A 54 6.56 26.15 9.68
N LEU A 55 5.35 25.82 10.15
CA LEU A 55 5.08 24.57 10.88
C LEU A 55 5.23 23.34 9.97
N LEU A 56 4.70 23.39 8.74
CA LEU A 56 4.82 22.29 7.77
C LEU A 56 6.26 22.07 7.35
N GLU A 57 7.03 23.14 7.09
CA GLU A 57 8.46 23.07 6.78
C GLU A 57 9.25 22.41 7.93
N ARG A 58 8.95 22.78 9.18
CA ARG A 58 9.55 22.15 10.37
C ARG A 58 9.26 20.65 10.45
N ARG A 59 8.02 20.24 10.14
CA ARG A 59 7.61 18.83 10.12
C ARG A 59 8.29 18.06 8.99
N CYS A 60 8.30 18.61 7.76
CA CYS A 60 8.98 18.03 6.62
C CYS A 60 10.47 17.86 6.86
N GLY A 61 11.16 18.88 7.39
CA GLY A 61 12.57 18.78 7.74
C GLY A 61 12.85 17.75 8.83
N THR A 62 11.92 17.52 9.76
CA THR A 62 12.07 16.48 10.79
C THR A 62 11.86 15.07 10.21
N LEU A 63 10.88 14.88 9.34
CA LEU A 63 10.66 13.63 8.61
C LEU A 63 11.83 13.29 7.68
N GLN A 64 12.36 14.28 6.95
CA GLN A 64 13.49 14.09 6.07
C GLN A 64 14.77 13.76 6.85
N ARG A 65 15.00 14.38 8.01
CA ARG A 65 16.08 13.98 8.94
C ARG A 65 15.90 12.57 9.47
N LYS A 66 14.68 12.16 9.83
CA LYS A 66 14.38 10.77 10.25
C LYS A 66 14.63 9.77 9.12
N LEU A 67 14.22 10.06 7.89
CA LEU A 67 14.48 9.21 6.72
C LEU A 67 15.96 9.14 6.39
N ARG A 68 16.72 10.25 6.48
CA ARG A 68 18.18 10.24 6.30
C ARG A 68 18.89 9.47 7.42
N ALA A 69 18.41 9.57 8.67
CA ALA A 69 18.95 8.84 9.81
C ALA A 69 18.68 7.33 9.71
N HIS A 70 17.52 6.92 9.20
CA HIS A 70 17.17 5.51 9.03
C HIS A 70 17.68 4.89 7.71
N GLY A 71 17.72 5.66 6.62
CA GLY A 71 18.09 5.17 5.29
C GLY A 71 19.59 4.91 5.07
N GLY A 72 20.45 5.23 6.03
CA GLY A 72 21.90 5.02 5.92
C GLY A 72 22.41 3.70 6.49
N ARG A 73 21.63 2.99 7.33
CA ARG A 73 22.15 1.84 8.10
C ARG A 73 21.53 0.48 7.74
N GLU A 74 20.46 0.47 6.94
CA GLU A 74 19.85 -0.77 6.39
C GLU A 74 20.24 -1.03 4.92
N GLY A 75 21.32 -0.40 4.45
CA GLY A 75 21.96 -0.71 3.16
C GLY A 75 23.12 -1.71 3.26
N ALA A 76 23.45 -2.21 4.46
CA ALA A 76 24.51 -3.18 4.66
C ALA A 76 23.93 -4.52 5.11
N SER A 77 23.89 -5.48 4.18
CA SER A 77 23.77 -6.93 4.43
C SER A 77 22.39 -7.48 4.84
N VAL A 78 21.43 -7.44 3.92
CA VAL A 78 20.72 -8.68 3.56
C VAL A 78 20.78 -8.83 2.04
N THR A 79 21.98 -9.12 1.55
CA THR A 79 22.16 -9.88 0.32
C THR A 79 21.63 -11.29 0.56
N LEU A 80 20.31 -11.45 0.56
CA LEU A 80 19.71 -12.71 0.13
C LEU A 80 19.37 -12.49 -1.34
N ASP A 81 20.40 -12.73 -2.15
CA ASP A 81 20.35 -12.80 -3.59
C ASP A 81 19.35 -13.90 -3.99
N VAL A 82 18.10 -13.49 -4.22
CA VAL A 82 17.20 -14.20 -5.12
C VAL A 82 16.96 -13.27 -6.30
N ARG A 83 18.06 -13.03 -7.03
CA ARG A 83 18.12 -13.08 -8.49
C ARG A 83 16.77 -12.93 -9.22
N GLY A 84 16.54 -11.72 -9.75
CA GLY A 84 15.89 -11.57 -11.04
C GLY A 84 14.47 -11.02 -11.03
N GLY A 85 14.26 -9.80 -10.52
CA GLY A 85 13.05 -9.04 -10.82
C GLY A 85 13.30 -7.57 -10.61
N THR A 86 13.56 -6.83 -11.69
CA THR A 86 13.68 -5.36 -11.71
C THR A 86 12.34 -4.73 -11.34
N ARG A 87 12.02 -4.71 -10.04
CA ARG A 87 10.86 -3.98 -9.53
C ARG A 87 11.24 -2.50 -9.47
N PRO A 88 10.55 -1.61 -10.20
CA PRO A 88 10.86 -0.18 -10.18
C PRO A 88 10.69 0.36 -8.76
N ALA A 89 11.73 1.03 -8.27
CA ALA A 89 11.90 1.49 -6.87
C ALA A 89 10.84 2.50 -6.38
N ALA A 90 9.81 2.81 -7.16
CA ALA A 90 8.82 3.85 -6.87
C ALA A 90 7.54 3.34 -6.18
N GLN A 91 7.32 2.03 -6.10
CA GLN A 91 6.14 1.47 -5.42
C GLN A 91 6.56 0.91 -4.07
N GLY A 92 6.35 1.71 -3.03
CA GLY A 92 6.47 1.26 -1.66
C GLY A 92 5.63 0.00 -1.40
N PRO A 93 5.95 -0.74 -0.32
CA PRO A 93 5.22 -1.95 0.04
C PRO A 93 3.72 -1.62 0.12
N PRO A 94 2.85 -2.38 -0.57
CA PRO A 94 1.44 -2.07 -0.64
C PRO A 94 0.82 -2.13 0.76
N ALA A 95 -0.06 -1.20 1.09
CA ALA A 95 -0.58 -1.02 2.46
C ALA A 95 -1.28 -2.26 3.05
N TRP A 96 -1.67 -3.23 2.21
CA TRP A 96 -2.23 -4.51 2.66
C TRP A 96 -1.19 -5.41 3.32
N GLU A 97 0.10 -5.27 2.97
CA GLU A 97 1.19 -6.11 3.48
C GLU A 97 1.33 -5.96 5.00
N ALA A 98 1.23 -4.72 5.51
CA ALA A 98 1.25 -4.43 6.93
C ALA A 98 0.06 -5.08 7.68
N ARG A 99 -1.13 -5.10 7.07
CA ARG A 99 -2.30 -5.79 7.65
C ARG A 99 -2.12 -7.30 7.64
N ALA A 100 -1.64 -7.88 6.54
CA ALA A 100 -1.46 -9.32 6.42
C ALA A 100 -0.41 -9.84 7.42
N VAL A 101 0.68 -9.11 7.63
CA VAL A 101 1.70 -9.45 8.64
C VAL A 101 1.13 -9.36 10.06
N ALA A 102 0.28 -8.36 10.33
CA ALA A 102 -0.38 -8.22 11.64
C ALA A 102 -1.36 -9.37 11.93
N THR A 103 -2.04 -9.92 10.92
CA THR A 103 -3.06 -10.96 11.10
C THR A 103 -2.51 -12.39 11.03
N LEU A 104 -1.57 -12.68 10.11
CA LEU A 104 -1.05 -14.04 9.88
C LEU A 104 0.36 -14.25 10.44
N GLY A 105 1.02 -13.19 10.90
CA GLY A 105 2.38 -13.24 11.40
C GLY A 105 3.46 -13.09 10.33
N PRO A 106 4.73 -12.94 10.75
CA PRO A 106 5.83 -12.54 9.88
C PRO A 106 6.24 -13.59 8.84
N LEU A 107 6.10 -14.89 9.15
CA LEU A 107 6.41 -15.97 8.21
C LEU A 107 5.37 -16.07 7.09
N ALA A 108 4.09 -15.95 7.45
CA ALA A 108 3.00 -15.98 6.48
C ALA A 108 2.99 -14.76 5.56
N GLY A 109 3.33 -13.57 6.09
CA GLY A 109 3.49 -12.36 5.28
C GLY A 109 4.55 -12.54 4.19
N ARG A 110 5.71 -13.13 4.52
CA ARG A 110 6.78 -13.43 3.54
C ARG A 110 6.32 -14.43 2.48
N LEU A 111 5.66 -15.50 2.89
CA LEU A 111 5.09 -16.49 1.96
C LEU A 111 4.07 -15.85 1.02
N LEU A 112 3.22 -14.96 1.53
CA LEU A 112 2.19 -14.30 0.75
C LEU A 112 2.79 -13.34 -0.30
N VAL A 113 3.84 -12.59 0.05
CA VAL A 113 4.55 -11.72 -0.90
C VAL A 113 5.25 -12.54 -1.99
N LEU A 114 5.89 -13.66 -1.62
CA LEU A 114 6.49 -14.58 -2.57
C LEU A 114 5.44 -15.19 -3.50
N LEU A 115 4.32 -15.63 -2.95
CA LEU A 115 3.22 -16.22 -3.71
C LEU A 115 2.61 -15.19 -4.66
N HIS A 116 2.39 -13.96 -4.21
CA HIS A 116 1.90 -12.87 -5.06
C HIS A 116 2.87 -12.56 -6.20
N GLY A 117 4.18 -12.45 -5.92
CA GLY A 117 5.19 -12.21 -6.96
C GLY A 117 5.29 -13.37 -7.96
N LEU A 118 5.17 -14.60 -7.49
CA LEU A 118 5.14 -15.79 -8.34
C LEU A 118 3.89 -15.82 -9.21
N MET A 119 2.73 -15.48 -8.64
CA MET A 119 1.48 -15.36 -9.39
C MET A 119 1.57 -14.27 -10.45
N ASP A 120 2.06 -13.08 -10.14
CA ASP A 120 2.23 -11.98 -11.11
C ASP A 120 3.16 -12.37 -12.27
N SER A 121 4.29 -13.00 -11.94
CA SER A 121 5.26 -13.45 -12.94
C SER A 121 4.68 -14.57 -13.81
N SER A 122 3.96 -15.50 -13.19
CA SER A 122 3.26 -16.58 -13.89
C SER A 122 2.15 -16.02 -14.79
N LEU A 123 1.32 -15.09 -14.31
CA LEU A 123 0.26 -14.43 -15.08
C LEU A 123 0.82 -13.65 -16.28
N ARG A 124 1.95 -12.95 -16.11
CA ARG A 124 2.64 -12.25 -17.20
C ARG A 124 3.22 -13.22 -18.24
N GLY A 125 3.87 -14.30 -17.80
CA GLY A 125 4.35 -15.34 -18.71
C GLY A 125 3.20 -16.07 -19.40
N PHE A 126 2.11 -16.30 -18.67
CA PHE A 126 0.91 -16.94 -19.15
C PHE A 126 0.22 -16.10 -20.20
N THR A 127 0.00 -14.80 -19.95
CA THR A 127 -0.58 -13.87 -20.94
C THR A 127 0.26 -13.76 -22.20
N GLN A 128 1.60 -13.73 -22.09
CA GLN A 128 2.48 -13.76 -23.26
C GLN A 128 2.37 -15.06 -24.07
N ARG A 129 2.25 -16.21 -23.40
CA ARG A 129 2.07 -17.52 -24.07
C ARG A 129 0.66 -17.71 -24.62
N LEU A 130 -0.33 -17.19 -23.93
CA LEU A 130 -1.74 -17.22 -24.30
C LEU A 130 -2.01 -16.37 -25.55
N LEU A 131 -1.31 -15.24 -25.69
CA LEU A 131 -1.31 -14.48 -26.95
C LEU A 131 -0.66 -15.23 -28.12
N LYS A 132 0.24 -16.17 -27.83
CA LYS A 132 1.01 -16.90 -28.86
C LYS A 132 0.37 -18.23 -29.27
N HIS A 133 -0.36 -18.88 -28.37
CA HIS A 133 -1.02 -20.17 -28.60
C HIS A 133 -2.50 -20.09 -28.24
N ASP A 134 -3.35 -19.89 -29.25
CA ASP A 134 -4.81 -19.82 -29.12
C ASP A 134 -5.43 -21.03 -28.39
N ALA A 135 -4.84 -22.22 -28.56
CA ALA A 135 -5.30 -23.44 -27.88
C ALA A 135 -5.17 -23.37 -26.34
N TRP A 136 -4.20 -22.61 -25.82
CA TRP A 136 -3.96 -22.50 -24.38
C TRP A 136 -4.96 -21.56 -23.70
N LEU A 137 -5.49 -20.61 -24.46
CA LEU A 137 -6.57 -19.73 -24.04
C LEU A 137 -7.81 -20.55 -23.66
N TYR A 138 -8.21 -21.51 -24.51
CA TYR A 138 -9.36 -22.38 -24.24
C TYR A 138 -9.20 -23.22 -22.98
N VAL A 139 -8.02 -23.80 -22.74
CA VAL A 139 -7.78 -24.60 -21.51
C VAL A 139 -7.91 -23.73 -20.26
N PHE A 140 -7.42 -22.49 -20.30
CA PHE A 140 -7.55 -21.56 -19.19
C PHE A 140 -8.99 -21.11 -18.95
N TYR A 141 -9.73 -20.80 -20.02
CA TYR A 141 -11.15 -20.49 -19.90
C TYR A 141 -11.95 -21.69 -19.38
N ALA A 142 -11.66 -22.90 -19.85
CA ALA A 142 -12.28 -24.11 -19.32
C ALA A 142 -11.97 -24.29 -17.83
N HIS A 143 -10.73 -24.04 -17.41
CA HIS A 143 -10.34 -24.12 -16.00
C HIS A 143 -11.07 -23.06 -15.15
N LEU A 144 -11.10 -21.79 -15.59
CA LEU A 144 -11.86 -20.73 -14.95
C LEU A 144 -13.35 -21.07 -14.85
N LEU A 145 -13.92 -21.66 -15.88
CA LEU A 145 -15.32 -22.06 -15.91
C LEU A 145 -15.61 -23.19 -14.93
N VAL A 146 -14.70 -24.16 -14.78
CA VAL A 146 -14.79 -25.21 -13.76
C VAL A 146 -14.69 -24.64 -12.35
N LEU A 147 -13.72 -23.77 -12.08
CA LEU A 147 -13.58 -23.09 -10.78
C LEU A 147 -14.81 -22.23 -10.45
N TYR A 148 -15.31 -21.51 -11.45
CA TYR A 148 -16.53 -20.72 -11.33
C TYR A 148 -17.74 -21.60 -11.02
N ALA A 149 -17.90 -22.73 -11.73
CA ALA A 149 -19.00 -23.66 -11.50
C ALA A 149 -18.95 -24.26 -10.08
N ILE A 150 -17.75 -24.62 -9.60
CA ILE A 150 -17.56 -25.12 -8.23
C ILE A 150 -17.93 -24.04 -7.21
N SER A 151 -17.40 -22.82 -7.36
CA SER A 151 -17.72 -21.72 -6.42
C SER A 151 -19.20 -21.35 -6.45
N ALA A 152 -19.83 -21.29 -7.62
CA ALA A 152 -21.26 -21.05 -7.77
C ALA A 152 -22.10 -22.17 -7.12
N SER A 153 -21.69 -23.43 -7.24
CA SER A 153 -22.32 -24.56 -6.55
C SER A 153 -22.22 -24.43 -5.03
N CYS A 154 -21.04 -24.06 -4.51
CA CYS A 154 -20.86 -23.79 -3.09
C CYS A 154 -21.74 -22.63 -2.60
N TYR A 155 -21.86 -21.54 -3.37
CA TYR A 155 -22.72 -20.40 -3.04
C TYR A 155 -24.22 -20.76 -3.10
N ALA A 156 -24.63 -21.57 -4.06
CA ALA A 156 -26.01 -22.06 -4.15
C ALA A 156 -26.35 -22.92 -2.92
N GLN A 157 -25.45 -23.83 -2.54
CA GLN A 157 -25.63 -24.66 -1.35
C GLN A 157 -25.68 -23.82 -0.07
N SER A 158 -24.75 -22.88 0.12
CA SER A 158 -24.73 -22.03 1.31
C SER A 158 -25.98 -21.15 1.43
N THR A 159 -26.52 -20.68 0.31
CA THR A 159 -27.78 -19.92 0.28
C THR A 159 -28.97 -20.77 0.72
N LEU A 160 -29.05 -22.03 0.27
CA LEU A 160 -30.11 -22.96 0.67
C LEU A 160 -30.03 -23.32 2.16
N TYR A 161 -28.82 -23.57 2.68
CA TYR A 161 -28.62 -23.83 4.10
C TYR A 161 -28.90 -22.60 4.98
N ALA A 162 -28.51 -21.40 4.54
CA ALA A 162 -28.80 -20.16 5.26
C ALA A 162 -30.29 -19.82 5.30
N GLY A 163 -31.02 -20.12 4.22
CA GLY A 163 -32.48 -19.93 4.13
C GLY A 163 -33.27 -20.91 5.00
N ALA A 164 -32.88 -22.18 5.05
CA ALA A 164 -33.59 -23.21 5.82
C ALA A 164 -33.32 -23.14 7.34
N ALA A 165 -32.14 -22.66 7.76
CA ALA A 165 -31.74 -22.70 9.17
C ALA A 165 -32.15 -21.46 9.99
N SER A 166 -32.42 -20.30 9.38
CA SER A 166 -32.42 -19.03 10.11
C SER A 166 -33.79 -18.50 10.57
N VAL A 167 -34.92 -18.99 10.05
CA VAL A 167 -36.23 -18.39 10.38
C VAL A 167 -37.23 -19.38 10.99
N ASP A 168 -37.26 -20.63 10.54
CA ASP A 168 -38.27 -21.59 11.01
C ASP A 168 -38.22 -21.94 12.51
N PRO A 169 -37.06 -22.16 13.16
CA PRO A 169 -37.08 -22.54 14.58
C PRO A 169 -37.48 -21.37 15.49
N ILE A 170 -37.18 -20.13 15.09
CA ILE A 170 -37.55 -18.93 15.87
C ILE A 170 -39.03 -18.61 15.66
N HIS A 171 -39.52 -18.67 14.42
CA HIS A 171 -40.94 -18.42 14.12
C HIS A 171 -41.84 -19.50 14.75
N ALA A 172 -41.41 -20.77 14.73
CA ALA A 172 -42.08 -21.87 15.43
C ALA A 172 -42.12 -21.63 16.95
N ARG A 173 -41.03 -21.14 17.55
CA ARG A 173 -40.99 -20.78 18.99
C ARG A 173 -41.88 -19.57 19.33
N MET A 174 -41.94 -18.57 18.47
CA MET A 174 -42.83 -17.41 18.68
C MET A 174 -44.31 -17.80 18.57
N SER A 175 -44.68 -18.65 17.62
CA SER A 175 -46.07 -19.12 17.47
C SER A 175 -46.54 -19.98 18.65
N THR A 176 -45.66 -20.83 19.21
CA THR A 176 -45.98 -21.65 20.39
C THR A 176 -46.06 -20.81 21.66
N ALA A 177 -45.20 -19.80 21.82
CA ALA A 177 -45.29 -18.85 22.93
C ALA A 177 -46.56 -17.99 22.87
N ALA A 178 -46.97 -17.53 21.69
CA ALA A 178 -48.18 -16.74 21.50
C ALA A 178 -49.46 -17.55 21.82
N GLY A 179 -49.50 -18.83 21.41
CA GLY A 179 -50.63 -19.72 21.71
C GLY A 179 -50.79 -20.03 23.20
N ALA A 180 -49.69 -20.13 23.95
CA ALA A 180 -49.73 -20.41 25.39
C ALA A 180 -50.27 -19.23 26.23
N SER A 181 -50.14 -17.99 25.76
CA SER A 181 -50.59 -16.79 26.48
C SER A 181 -52.09 -16.52 26.37
N SER A 182 -52.82 -17.26 25.51
CA SER A 182 -54.24 -17.00 25.20
C SER A 182 -55.23 -17.85 26.00
N LYS A 183 -54.83 -18.45 27.14
CA LYS A 183 -55.76 -19.19 27.99
C LYS A 183 -56.22 -18.30 29.16
N PRO A 184 -57.28 -17.49 29.01
CA PRO A 184 -57.84 -16.73 30.12
C PRO A 184 -58.43 -17.72 31.13
N GLY A 185 -57.96 -17.63 32.38
CA GLY A 185 -58.51 -18.38 33.49
C GLY A 185 -59.97 -17.99 33.70
N GLY A 186 -60.86 -18.97 33.49
CA GLY A 186 -62.23 -18.95 34.00
C GLY A 186 -62.30 -19.55 35.39
#